data_AF-A0A087BME9-F1
#
_entry.id   AF-A0A087BME9-F1
#
_cell.length_a   1.000
_cell.length_b   1.000
_cell.length_c   1.000
_cell.angle_alpha   90.00
_cell.angle_beta   90.00
_cell.angle_gamma   90.00
#
_symmetry.space_group_name_H-M   'P 1'
#
loop_
_entity.id
_entity.type
_entity.pdbx_description
1 polymer ?
#
loop_
_entity_poly.entity_id
_entity_poly.type
_entity_poly.pdbx_seq_one_letter_code
_entity_poly.pdbx_strand_id
1 'polypeptide(L)'
;MNLIMKEFLRPTRPRTIAAYVSMGTEIPLRPTLEALLGHGMRVLVPRLGGGAADDVGWGLLTKMEDLQRPSGASQRRPDEPTGRRLPPNALESADLILVPAFAVDTHGTRLGRGGGWYDRALRHVPSGATIAGVCWPWERVATPLPREDHDVPMTAIVTPRDVTRIAPNQEPPAHPSSRYAKRPVIPPVVLVLAAYYVITTHTGREVSRCPHITTAARTADMISPRINRSRTIP
;
A
#
# COMPACT_ATOMS: atom_id res chain seq x y z
N MET A 1 16.89 3.58 2.93
CA MET A 1 17.55 4.63 2.11
C MET A 1 18.53 4.05 1.09
N ASN A 2 19.53 3.24 1.48
CA ASN A 2 20.55 2.75 0.55
C ASN A 2 20.04 1.72 -0.49
N LEU A 3 19.07 0.90 -0.12
CA LEU A 3 18.59 -0.21 -0.96
C LEU A 3 17.84 0.24 -2.23
N ILE A 4 16.87 1.16 -2.13
CA ILE A 4 16.10 1.63 -3.29
C ILE A 4 17.00 2.32 -4.32
N MET A 5 17.88 3.22 -3.84
CA MET A 5 18.84 3.92 -4.69
C MET A 5 19.81 2.93 -5.34
N LYS A 6 20.41 2.02 -4.57
CA LYS A 6 21.39 1.05 -5.06
C LYS A 6 20.80 0.06 -6.08
N GLU A 7 19.59 -0.43 -5.85
CA GLU A 7 18.99 -1.50 -6.66
C GLU A 7 18.27 -1.01 -7.91
N PHE A 8 17.67 0.18 -7.85
CA PHE A 8 16.85 0.66 -8.96
C PHE A 8 17.48 1.81 -9.71
N LEU A 9 18.33 2.63 -9.09
CA LEU A 9 18.81 3.88 -9.66
C LEU A 9 20.28 3.77 -10.09
N ARG A 10 20.49 3.33 -11.34
CA ARG A 10 21.77 3.54 -12.04
C ARG A 10 21.87 5.01 -12.55
N PRO A 11 23.02 5.68 -12.44
CA PRO A 11 23.15 7.15 -12.52
C PRO A 11 23.23 7.72 -13.95
N THR A 12 22.44 7.23 -14.90
CA THR A 12 22.62 7.61 -16.32
C THR A 12 21.54 8.53 -16.91
N ARG A 13 20.46 8.83 -16.17
CA ARG A 13 19.46 9.85 -16.57
C ARG A 13 18.63 10.35 -15.38
N PRO A 14 18.08 11.58 -15.44
CA PRO A 14 17.08 12.05 -14.48
C PRO A 14 15.92 11.07 -14.46
N ARG A 15 15.52 10.59 -13.27
CA ARG A 15 14.42 9.65 -13.12
C ARG A 15 13.21 10.34 -12.53
N THR A 16 12.04 9.94 -13.02
CA THR A 16 10.78 10.29 -12.35
C THR A 16 10.39 9.14 -11.43
N ILE A 17 10.18 9.45 -10.16
CA ILE A 17 9.80 8.50 -9.13
C ILE A 17 8.40 8.88 -8.64
N ALA A 18 7.45 7.97 -8.79
CA ALA A 18 6.17 8.11 -8.10
C ALA A 18 6.26 7.42 -6.74
N ALA A 19 5.85 8.08 -5.67
CA ALA A 19 5.92 7.54 -4.33
C ALA A 19 4.72 7.98 -3.50
N TYR A 20 4.35 7.15 -2.52
CA TYR A 20 3.29 7.51 -1.59
C TYR A 20 3.80 8.43 -0.49
N VAL A 21 2.87 9.20 0.08
CA VAL A 21 3.07 9.91 1.35
C VAL A 21 2.48 9.02 2.44
N SER A 22 3.34 8.56 3.34
CA SER A 22 3.00 7.56 4.35
C SER A 22 1.91 8.04 5.30
N MET A 23 1.00 7.14 5.66
CA MET A 23 -0.05 7.34 6.64
C MET A 23 -0.09 6.17 7.64
N GLY A 24 -0.63 6.41 8.85
CA GLY A 24 -0.88 5.35 9.83
C GLY A 24 0.35 4.46 10.07
N THR A 25 0.19 3.16 9.84
CA THR A 25 1.22 2.13 10.08
C THR A 25 2.04 1.76 8.85
N GLU A 26 1.86 2.45 7.71
CA GLU A 26 2.72 2.25 6.54
C GLU A 26 4.18 2.56 6.90
N ILE A 27 5.11 1.96 6.15
CA ILE A 27 6.51 2.34 6.27
C ILE A 27 6.65 3.85 6.00
N PRO A 28 7.29 4.60 6.91
CA PRO A 28 7.59 6.00 6.70
C PRO A 28 8.55 6.20 5.51
N LEU A 29 8.08 6.88 4.47
CA LEU A 29 8.89 7.23 3.30
C LEU A 29 9.46 8.64 3.35
N ARG A 30 9.15 9.44 4.38
CA ARG A 30 9.65 10.81 4.49
C ARG A 30 11.18 10.94 4.24
N PRO A 31 12.05 10.11 4.88
CA PRO A 31 13.49 10.18 4.61
C PRO A 31 13.86 9.76 3.18
N THR A 32 13.05 8.88 2.57
CA THR A 32 13.25 8.46 1.18
C THR A 32 12.86 9.59 0.22
N LEU A 33 11.74 10.29 0.46
CA LEU A 33 11.32 11.45 -0.33
C LEU A 33 12.38 12.57 -0.26
N GLU A 34 12.87 12.89 0.95
CA GLU A 34 13.96 13.84 1.16
C GLU A 34 15.21 13.47 0.35
N ALA A 35 15.63 12.20 0.41
CA ALA A 35 16.77 11.73 -0.35
C ALA A 35 16.54 11.82 -1.87
N LEU A 36 15.36 11.43 -2.37
CA LEU A 36 15.05 11.51 -3.80
C LEU A 36 15.13 12.95 -4.32
N LEU A 37 14.55 13.90 -3.57
CA LEU A 37 14.64 15.33 -3.89
C LEU A 37 16.09 15.83 -3.84
N GLY A 38 16.85 15.45 -2.81
CA GLY A 38 18.25 15.83 -2.65
C GLY A 38 19.17 15.32 -3.78
N HIS A 39 18.76 14.25 -4.48
CA HIS A 39 19.46 13.72 -5.66
C HIS A 39 18.93 14.30 -6.99
N GLY A 40 18.07 15.33 -6.94
CA GLY A 40 17.52 15.98 -8.13
C GLY A 40 16.52 15.13 -8.90
N MET A 41 15.93 14.09 -8.28
CA MET A 41 14.92 13.27 -8.92
C MET A 41 13.59 14.02 -9.01
N ARG A 42 12.82 13.76 -10.05
CA ARG A 42 11.46 14.30 -10.18
C ARG A 42 10.52 13.41 -9.38
N VAL A 43 9.93 13.92 -8.31
CA VAL A 43 9.10 13.11 -7.39
C VAL A 43 7.62 13.43 -7.56
N LEU A 44 6.84 12.44 -7.98
CA LEU A 44 5.38 12.49 -8.03
C LEU A 44 4.81 11.87 -6.75
N VAL A 45 3.88 12.58 -6.10
CA VAL A 45 3.14 12.07 -4.93
C VAL A 45 1.63 12.20 -5.14
N PRO A 46 0.80 11.43 -4.43
CA PRO A 46 -0.66 11.55 -4.54
C PRO A 46 -1.14 12.97 -4.24
N ARG A 47 -2.04 13.47 -5.09
CA ARG A 47 -2.83 14.68 -4.85
C ARG A 47 -4.29 14.39 -5.23
N LEU A 48 -5.06 13.99 -4.23
CA LEU A 48 -6.44 13.58 -4.42
C LEU A 48 -7.29 14.84 -4.67
N GLY A 49 -8.39 14.73 -5.43
CA GLY A 49 -9.30 15.87 -5.60
C GLY A 49 -10.44 15.89 -4.57
N GLY A 50 -11.60 16.36 -5.02
CA GLY A 50 -12.81 16.58 -4.22
C GLY A 50 -13.65 15.34 -3.90
N GLY A 51 -13.24 14.13 -4.34
CA GLY A 51 -13.82 12.87 -3.83
C GLY A 51 -14.69 12.08 -4.80
N ALA A 52 -14.62 12.32 -6.11
CA ALA A 52 -15.19 11.40 -7.10
C ALA A 52 -14.39 10.09 -7.14
N ALA A 53 -15.04 8.99 -7.54
CA ALA A 53 -14.37 7.68 -7.65
C ALA A 53 -13.15 7.72 -8.60
N ASP A 54 -13.21 8.52 -9.66
CA ASP A 54 -12.18 8.64 -10.71
C ASP A 54 -11.10 9.70 -10.41
N ASP A 55 -11.04 10.16 -9.17
CA ASP A 55 -10.23 11.31 -8.76
C ASP A 55 -8.76 10.92 -8.45
N VAL A 56 -8.15 10.18 -9.37
CA VAL A 56 -6.71 9.92 -9.34
C VAL A 56 -5.98 11.18 -9.79
N GLY A 57 -5.03 11.63 -8.99
CA GLY A 57 -4.26 12.83 -9.26
C GLY A 57 -2.88 12.75 -8.64
N TRP A 58 -1.93 13.33 -9.34
CA TRP A 58 -0.55 13.42 -8.88
C TRP A 58 -0.20 14.88 -8.62
N GLY A 59 0.80 15.13 -7.78
CA GLY A 59 1.43 16.43 -7.66
C GLY A 59 2.93 16.26 -7.70
N LEU A 60 3.61 17.24 -8.29
CA LEU A 60 5.06 17.31 -8.21
C LEU A 60 5.44 17.78 -6.80
N LEU A 61 6.25 16.99 -6.11
CA LEU A 61 6.86 17.38 -4.86
C LEU A 61 8.17 18.10 -5.18
N THR A 62 8.27 19.38 -4.78
CA THR A 62 9.48 20.18 -4.99
C THR A 62 10.32 20.29 -3.71
N LYS A 63 9.67 20.33 -2.55
CA LYS A 63 10.30 20.32 -1.23
C LYS A 63 9.36 19.70 -0.20
N MET A 64 9.88 19.23 0.92
CA MET A 64 9.07 18.49 1.90
C MET A 64 8.03 19.34 2.59
N GLU A 65 8.26 20.64 2.68
CA GLU A 65 7.36 21.63 3.30
C GLU A 65 6.10 21.88 2.45
N ASP A 66 6.10 21.42 1.20
CA ASP A 66 4.93 21.48 0.33
C ASP A 66 3.89 20.42 0.69
N LEU A 67 4.24 19.38 1.47
CA LEU A 67 3.28 18.38 1.93
C LEU A 67 2.45 18.96 3.06
N GLN A 68 1.17 19.18 2.80
CA GLN A 68 0.23 19.75 3.75
C GLN A 68 -1.01 18.88 3.86
N ARG A 69 -1.55 18.77 5.07
CA ARG A 69 -2.82 18.12 5.31
C ARG A 69 -3.95 18.93 4.63
N PRO A 70 -4.71 18.34 3.69
CA PRO A 70 -5.84 19.05 3.08
C PRO A 70 -6.88 19.42 4.14
N SER A 71 -7.53 20.58 3.97
CA SER A 71 -8.58 21.02 4.89
C SER A 71 -9.76 20.04 4.90
N GLY A 72 -10.28 19.70 6.08
CA GLY A 72 -11.35 18.73 6.24
C GLY A 72 -10.97 17.28 5.87
N ALA A 73 -9.69 16.99 5.68
CA ALA A 73 -9.22 15.65 5.33
C ALA A 73 -9.52 14.63 6.43
N SER A 74 -10.06 13.48 6.04
CA SER A 74 -10.11 12.30 6.90
C SER A 74 -8.70 11.79 7.22
N GLN A 75 -8.56 11.00 8.29
CA GLN A 75 -7.29 10.35 8.63
C GLN A 75 -6.77 9.41 7.53
N ARG A 76 -7.62 9.03 6.57
CA ARG A 76 -7.29 8.15 5.45
C ARG A 76 -6.80 8.90 4.21
N ARG A 77 -6.67 10.24 4.29
CA ARG A 77 -6.16 11.09 3.22
C ARG A 77 -4.72 11.53 3.57
N PRO A 78 -3.76 11.31 2.64
CA PRO A 78 -2.37 11.69 2.87
C PRO A 78 -2.22 13.20 2.86
N ASP A 79 -1.08 13.67 3.36
CA ASP A 79 -0.65 15.04 3.08
C ASP A 79 -0.37 15.17 1.59
N GLU A 80 -0.76 16.31 1.01
CA GLU A 80 -0.71 16.56 -0.42
C GLU A 80 0.26 17.70 -0.73
N PRO A 81 0.97 17.66 -1.86
CA PRO A 81 1.83 18.75 -2.26
C PRO A 81 0.98 19.99 -2.55
N THR A 82 1.45 21.19 -2.21
CA THR A 82 0.73 22.46 -2.43
C THR A 82 0.58 22.87 -3.90
N GLY A 83 1.43 22.39 -4.80
CA GLY A 83 1.57 22.82 -6.21
C GLY A 83 0.36 22.66 -7.14
N ARG A 84 0.58 22.24 -8.40
CA ARG A 84 -0.53 21.95 -9.34
C ARG A 84 -0.93 20.48 -9.24
N ARG A 85 -2.24 20.20 -9.28
CA ARG A 85 -2.74 18.83 -9.50
C ARG A 85 -2.53 18.44 -10.97
N LEU A 86 -1.80 17.35 -11.16
CA LEU A 86 -1.54 16.70 -12.42
C LEU A 86 -2.57 15.58 -12.66
N PRO A 87 -2.89 15.29 -13.93
CA PRO A 87 -3.81 14.22 -14.31
C PRO A 87 -3.26 12.82 -13.95
N PRO A 88 -4.11 11.77 -13.97
CA PRO A 88 -3.70 10.38 -13.74
C PRO A 88 -2.52 9.92 -14.60
N ASN A 89 -2.48 10.32 -15.88
CA ASN A 89 -1.45 9.94 -16.85
C ASN A 89 -0.08 10.60 -16.60
N ALA A 90 0.06 11.48 -15.60
CA ALA A 90 1.38 11.94 -15.16
C ALA A 90 2.30 10.76 -14.76
N LEU A 91 1.70 9.64 -14.34
CA LEU A 91 2.40 8.41 -14.00
C LEU A 91 3.14 7.78 -15.19
N GLU A 92 2.74 8.05 -16.45
CA GLU A 92 3.39 7.52 -17.65
C GLU A 92 4.85 7.96 -17.80
N SER A 93 5.27 8.98 -17.04
CA SER A 93 6.66 9.43 -16.99
C SER A 93 7.52 8.72 -15.94
N ALA A 94 6.93 7.89 -15.07
CA ALA A 94 7.60 7.28 -13.93
C ALA A 94 8.45 6.06 -14.31
N ASP A 95 9.71 6.05 -13.87
CA ASP A 95 10.62 4.91 -14.01
C ASP A 95 10.47 3.90 -12.84
N LEU A 96 10.08 4.41 -11.67
CA LEU A 96 9.86 3.65 -10.45
C LEU A 96 8.61 4.18 -9.74
N ILE A 97 7.76 3.26 -9.30
CA ILE A 97 6.53 3.55 -8.57
C ILE A 97 6.58 2.80 -7.24
N LEU A 98 6.69 3.53 -6.14
CA LEU A 98 6.62 3.00 -4.78
C LEU A 98 5.16 2.99 -4.32
N VAL A 99 4.60 1.80 -4.13
CA VAL A 99 3.20 1.58 -3.78
C VAL A 99 3.10 1.05 -2.35
N PRO A 100 2.31 1.65 -1.45
CA PRO A 100 2.16 1.15 -0.09
C PRO A 100 1.36 -0.15 -0.10
N ALA A 101 1.75 -1.08 0.76
CA ALA A 101 1.14 -2.40 0.86
C ALA A 101 1.03 -2.86 2.32
N PHE A 102 -0.08 -3.53 2.64
CA PHE A 102 -0.31 -4.24 3.90
C PHE A 102 -0.01 -5.74 3.77
N ALA A 103 0.05 -6.24 2.55
CA ALA A 103 0.66 -7.51 2.22
C ALA A 103 1.10 -7.49 0.75
N VAL A 104 2.18 -8.20 0.44
CA VAL A 104 2.58 -8.51 -0.93
C VAL A 104 2.95 -10.00 -1.01
N ASP A 105 2.37 -10.72 -1.96
CA ASP A 105 2.69 -12.13 -2.16
C ASP A 105 3.84 -12.34 -3.15
N THR A 106 4.25 -13.60 -3.34
CA THR A 106 5.32 -14.00 -4.27
C THR A 106 4.97 -13.79 -5.75
N HIS A 107 3.70 -13.57 -6.07
CA HIS A 107 3.20 -13.28 -7.42
C HIS A 107 3.07 -11.77 -7.68
N GLY A 108 3.36 -10.94 -6.69
CA GLY A 108 3.22 -9.49 -6.77
C GLY A 108 1.79 -8.99 -6.57
N THR A 109 0.86 -9.84 -6.13
CA THR A 109 -0.45 -9.38 -5.68
C THR A 109 -0.26 -8.56 -4.40
N ARG A 110 -0.96 -7.43 -4.31
CA ARG A 110 -0.81 -6.45 -3.23
C ARG A 110 -2.14 -6.24 -2.53
N LEU A 111 -2.12 -6.31 -1.20
CA LEU A 111 -3.25 -5.86 -0.39
C LEU A 111 -3.05 -4.39 0.03
N GLY A 112 -3.95 -3.52 -0.42
CA GLY A 112 -3.99 -2.11 -0.03
C GLY A 112 -4.99 -1.81 1.10
N ARG A 113 -5.23 -0.52 1.35
CA ARG A 113 -6.18 -0.03 2.38
C ARG A 113 -7.67 -0.20 2.06
N GLY A 114 -8.01 -0.65 0.84
CA GLY A 114 -9.41 -0.87 0.42
C GLY A 114 -10.12 0.32 -0.25
N GLY A 115 -9.41 1.35 -0.72
CA GLY A 115 -10.00 2.48 -1.46
C GLY A 115 -9.85 2.43 -3.00
N GLY A 116 -9.15 1.42 -3.52
CA GLY A 116 -8.92 1.24 -4.96
C GLY A 116 -8.09 2.31 -5.65
N TRP A 117 -7.54 3.30 -4.93
CA TRP A 117 -6.89 4.45 -5.54
C TRP A 117 -5.67 4.06 -6.38
N TYR A 118 -4.81 3.20 -5.84
CA TYR A 118 -3.65 2.68 -6.57
C TYR A 118 -4.05 1.74 -7.71
N ASP A 119 -5.13 0.98 -7.56
CA ASP A 119 -5.59 0.05 -8.62
C ASP A 119 -6.10 0.84 -9.84
N ARG A 120 -6.63 2.05 -9.62
CA ARG A 120 -6.93 3.02 -10.69
C ARG A 120 -5.69 3.75 -11.20
N ALA A 121 -4.80 4.19 -10.30
CA ALA A 121 -3.59 4.92 -10.69
C ALA A 121 -2.64 4.09 -11.55
N LEU A 122 -2.44 2.82 -11.18
CA LEU A 122 -1.52 1.90 -11.87
C LEU A 122 -1.97 1.53 -13.28
N ARG A 123 -3.19 1.86 -13.70
CA ARG A 123 -3.63 1.74 -15.11
C ARG A 123 -2.83 2.63 -16.06
N HIS A 124 -2.17 3.66 -15.53
CA HIS A 124 -1.34 4.60 -16.28
C HIS A 124 0.17 4.32 -16.17
N VAL A 125 0.54 3.12 -15.71
CA VAL A 125 1.96 2.74 -15.61
C VAL A 125 2.57 2.59 -17.01
N PRO A 126 3.76 3.17 -17.28
CA PRO A 126 4.40 2.96 -18.57
C PRO A 126 5.01 1.55 -18.64
N SER A 127 5.06 1.00 -19.85
CA SER A 127 5.73 -0.29 -20.07
C SER A 127 7.19 -0.23 -19.61
N GLY A 128 7.61 -1.24 -18.84
CA GLY A 128 8.98 -1.34 -18.32
C GLY A 128 9.27 -0.54 -17.04
N ALA A 129 8.28 0.18 -16.47
CA ALA A 129 8.44 0.77 -15.14
C ALA A 129 8.60 -0.31 -14.07
N THR A 130 9.40 -0.01 -13.05
CA THR A 130 9.42 -0.83 -11.84
C THR A 130 8.25 -0.43 -10.94
N ILE A 131 7.40 -1.39 -10.57
CA ILE A 131 6.31 -1.21 -9.60
C ILE A 131 6.70 -1.95 -8.32
N ALA A 132 7.03 -1.20 -7.28
CA ALA A 132 7.56 -1.74 -6.03
C ALA A 132 6.53 -1.63 -4.91
N GLY A 133 6.04 -2.77 -4.43
CA GLY A 133 5.25 -2.85 -3.22
C GLY A 133 6.13 -2.64 -1.99
N VAL A 134 5.87 -1.59 -1.23
CA VAL A 134 6.60 -1.25 0.00
C VAL A 134 5.81 -1.75 1.20
N CYS A 135 6.38 -2.71 1.93
CA CYS A 135 5.75 -3.33 3.09
C CYS A 135 6.78 -3.74 4.14
N TRP A 136 6.31 -3.96 5.36
CA TRP A 136 7.15 -4.51 6.42
C TRP A 136 7.58 -5.95 6.09
N PRO A 137 8.69 -6.46 6.67
CA PRO A 137 9.18 -7.80 6.37
C PRO A 137 8.15 -8.92 6.62
N TRP A 138 7.28 -8.75 7.62
CA TRP A 138 6.21 -9.71 7.96
C TRP A 138 4.95 -9.57 7.09
N GLU A 139 4.85 -8.52 6.28
CA GLU A 139 3.76 -8.30 5.32
C GLU A 139 4.08 -8.94 3.96
N ARG A 140 5.32 -9.40 3.76
CA ARG A 140 5.66 -10.28 2.64
C ARG A 140 5.16 -11.69 2.96
N VAL A 141 4.21 -12.18 2.16
CA VAL A 141 3.54 -13.47 2.41
C VAL A 141 3.84 -14.48 1.31
N ALA A 142 3.92 -15.76 1.68
CA ALA A 142 4.06 -16.85 0.72
C ALA A 142 2.70 -17.33 0.17
N THR A 143 1.62 -17.12 0.94
CA THR A 143 0.27 -17.49 0.50
C THR A 143 -0.22 -16.50 -0.55
N PRO A 144 -0.75 -16.98 -1.69
CA PRO A 144 -1.38 -16.12 -2.68
C PRO A 144 -2.48 -15.27 -2.06
N LEU A 145 -2.47 -13.98 -2.38
CA LEU A 145 -3.52 -13.05 -1.96
C LEU A 145 -4.69 -13.09 -2.95
N PRO A 146 -5.92 -12.73 -2.51
CA PRO A 146 -7.03 -12.51 -3.43
C PRO A 146 -6.66 -11.43 -4.45
N ARG A 147 -7.00 -11.67 -5.71
CA ARG A 147 -6.69 -10.80 -6.84
C ARG A 147 -7.88 -10.68 -7.76
N GLU A 148 -8.10 -9.48 -8.30
CA GLU A 148 -9.06 -9.19 -9.36
C GLU A 148 -8.34 -8.91 -10.69
N ASP A 149 -9.06 -9.05 -11.81
CA ASP A 149 -8.47 -8.91 -13.16
C ASP A 149 -7.84 -7.54 -13.41
N HIS A 150 -8.32 -6.52 -12.72
CA HIS A 150 -7.84 -5.15 -12.85
C HIS A 150 -6.63 -4.83 -11.96
N ASP A 151 -6.22 -5.76 -11.09
CA ASP A 151 -5.07 -5.55 -10.22
C ASP A 151 -3.77 -5.58 -11.02
N VAL A 152 -2.94 -4.56 -10.89
CA VAL A 152 -1.62 -4.54 -11.52
C VAL A 152 -0.60 -5.21 -10.58
N PRO A 153 0.08 -6.29 -11.01
CA PRO A 153 1.05 -6.99 -10.17
C PRO A 153 2.29 -6.11 -9.91
N MET A 154 2.81 -6.18 -8.70
CA MET A 154 4.10 -5.57 -8.34
C MET A 154 5.23 -6.34 -9.03
N THR A 155 6.24 -5.62 -9.51
CA THR A 155 7.45 -6.20 -10.11
C THR A 155 8.58 -6.32 -9.09
N ALA A 156 8.42 -5.72 -7.91
CA ALA A 156 9.36 -5.84 -6.80
C ALA A 156 8.67 -5.69 -5.44
N ILE A 157 9.30 -6.25 -4.41
CA ILE A 157 8.96 -6.05 -3.00
C ILE A 157 10.11 -5.27 -2.37
N VAL A 158 9.78 -4.21 -1.65
CA VAL A 158 10.75 -3.39 -0.92
C VAL A 158 10.39 -3.46 0.56
N THR A 159 11.34 -3.92 1.36
CA THR A 159 11.24 -3.88 2.82
C THR A 159 12.36 -3.00 3.38
N PRO A 160 12.35 -2.66 4.68
CA PRO A 160 13.48 -1.97 5.31
C PRO A 160 14.78 -2.79 5.27
N ARG A 161 14.69 -4.12 5.05
CA ARG A 161 15.83 -5.04 5.10
C ARG A 161 16.41 -5.35 3.73
N ASP A 162 15.55 -5.48 2.72
CA ASP A 162 15.94 -5.94 1.39
C ASP A 162 15.00 -5.44 0.29
N VAL A 163 15.43 -5.73 -0.94
CA VAL A 163 14.64 -5.55 -2.15
C VAL A 163 14.64 -6.89 -2.88
N THR A 164 13.47 -7.38 -3.26
CA THR A 164 13.31 -8.60 -4.04
C THR A 164 12.60 -8.28 -5.34
N ARG A 165 13.19 -8.68 -6.48
CA ARG A 165 12.48 -8.62 -7.78
C ARG A 165 11.54 -9.81 -7.91
N ILE A 166 10.36 -9.56 -8.45
CA ILE A 166 9.38 -10.59 -8.78
C ILE A 166 9.53 -10.86 -10.28
N ALA A 167 9.66 -12.14 -10.65
CA ALA A 167 9.77 -12.52 -12.05
C ALA A 167 8.47 -12.15 -12.79
N PRO A 168 8.55 -11.50 -13.96
CA PRO A 168 7.36 -11.29 -14.78
C PRO A 168 6.75 -12.65 -15.14
N ASN A 169 5.42 -12.70 -15.23
CA ASN A 169 4.66 -13.86 -15.73
C ASN A 169 4.57 -15.08 -14.79
N GLN A 170 4.68 -14.90 -13.47
CA GLN A 170 4.21 -15.92 -12.52
C GLN A 170 2.68 -15.87 -12.48
N GLU A 171 2.04 -16.60 -13.40
CA GLU A 171 0.59 -16.76 -13.39
C GLU A 171 0.17 -17.28 -12.01
N PRO A 172 -0.70 -16.56 -11.28
CA PRO A 172 -1.17 -17.05 -9.99
C PRO A 172 -1.91 -18.36 -10.22
N PRO A 173 -1.89 -19.30 -9.26
CA PRO A 173 -2.70 -20.51 -9.37
C PRO A 173 -4.16 -20.11 -9.66
N ALA A 174 -4.75 -20.72 -10.70
CA ALA A 174 -6.10 -20.40 -11.15
C ALA A 174 -7.06 -20.31 -9.96
N HIS A 175 -7.75 -19.16 -9.81
CA HIS A 175 -8.87 -19.09 -8.90
C HIS A 175 -9.97 -20.02 -9.44
N PRO A 176 -10.46 -21.00 -8.64
CA PRO A 176 -11.54 -21.85 -9.10
C PRO A 176 -12.74 -20.96 -9.44
N SER A 177 -13.09 -20.96 -10.72
CA SER A 177 -14.17 -20.21 -11.33
C SER A 177 -15.43 -20.19 -10.45
N SER A 178 -15.76 -19.00 -9.93
CA SER A 178 -17.10 -18.45 -9.65
C SER A 178 -18.15 -19.28 -8.85
N ARG A 179 -17.88 -20.51 -8.37
CA ARG A 179 -18.84 -21.29 -7.56
C ARG A 179 -18.48 -21.44 -6.08
N TYR A 180 -17.34 -20.92 -5.64
CA TYR A 180 -16.96 -20.78 -4.23
C TYR A 180 -16.86 -19.30 -3.80
N ALA A 181 -17.87 -18.49 -4.12
CA ALA A 181 -18.08 -17.18 -3.50
C ALA A 181 -18.59 -17.32 -2.05
N LYS A 182 -17.92 -18.13 -1.22
CA LYS A 182 -18.19 -18.22 0.22
C LYS A 182 -16.89 -18.06 1.00
N ARG A 183 -16.64 -16.78 1.30
CA ARG A 183 -15.63 -16.19 2.20
C ARG A 183 -14.17 -16.38 1.75
N PRO A 184 -13.44 -15.29 1.46
CA PRO A 184 -11.99 -15.39 1.26
C PRO A 184 -11.38 -15.98 2.54
N VAL A 185 -10.60 -17.06 2.39
CA VAL A 185 -9.73 -17.55 3.47
C VAL A 185 -8.58 -16.56 3.57
N ILE A 186 -8.81 -15.48 4.31
CA ILE A 186 -7.77 -14.53 4.66
C ILE A 186 -6.78 -15.28 5.56
N PRO A 187 -5.50 -15.42 5.19
CA PRO A 187 -4.52 -16.10 6.03
C PRO A 187 -4.55 -15.50 7.44
N PRO A 188 -4.39 -16.29 8.51
CA PRO A 188 -4.50 -15.79 9.88
C PRO A 188 -3.61 -14.57 10.15
N VAL A 189 -2.43 -14.51 9.54
CA VAL A 189 -1.52 -13.36 9.60
C VAL A 189 -2.13 -12.11 8.98
N VAL A 190 -2.77 -12.21 7.81
CA VAL A 190 -3.42 -11.07 7.15
C VAL A 190 -4.67 -10.64 7.93
N LEU A 191 -5.39 -11.58 8.54
CA LEU A 191 -6.54 -11.28 9.40
C LEU A 191 -6.10 -10.59 10.70
N VAL A 192 -5.00 -11.05 11.30
CA VAL A 192 -4.41 -10.45 12.50
C VAL A 192 -3.83 -9.07 12.18
N LEU A 193 -3.15 -8.89 11.04
CA LEU A 193 -2.64 -7.58 10.61
C LEU A 193 -3.77 -6.60 10.29
N ALA A 194 -4.82 -7.05 9.58
CA ALA A 194 -5.99 -6.23 9.31
C ALA A 194 -6.77 -5.90 10.60
N ALA A 195 -6.96 -6.87 11.50
CA ALA A 195 -7.61 -6.67 12.78
C ALA A 195 -6.80 -5.74 13.69
N TYR A 196 -5.49 -5.96 13.80
CA TYR A 196 -4.58 -5.09 14.55
C TYR A 196 -4.62 -3.67 13.99
N TYR A 197 -4.55 -3.51 12.66
CA TYR A 197 -4.65 -2.22 11.99
C TYR A 197 -5.98 -1.49 12.27
N VAL A 198 -7.11 -2.22 12.21
CA VAL A 198 -8.45 -1.67 12.54
C VAL A 198 -8.50 -1.26 14.02
N ILE A 199 -7.98 -2.09 14.92
CA ILE A 199 -7.97 -1.83 16.37
C ILE A 199 -7.10 -0.61 16.71
N THR A 200 -5.92 -0.48 16.10
CA THR A 200 -4.99 0.61 16.42
C THR A 200 -5.33 1.95 15.75
N THR A 201 -6.10 1.93 14.65
CA THR A 201 -6.45 3.16 13.90
C THR A 201 -7.89 3.62 14.08
N HIS A 202 -8.77 2.82 14.70
CA HIS A 202 -10.16 3.22 15.01
C HIS A 202 -10.38 3.14 16.51
N THR A 203 -10.07 4.22 17.23
CA THR A 203 -10.57 4.42 18.58
C THR A 203 -12.09 4.63 18.52
N GLY A 204 -12.85 3.56 18.74
CA GLY A 204 -14.23 3.55 19.21
C GLY A 204 -15.29 4.25 18.33
N ARG A 205 -16.25 3.45 17.83
CA ARG A 205 -17.49 3.81 17.10
C ARG A 205 -17.35 3.90 15.58
N GLU A 206 -17.30 2.75 14.89
CA GLU A 206 -18.03 2.51 13.61
C GLU A 206 -17.72 1.12 12.98
N VAL A 207 -17.56 0.07 13.79
CA VAL A 207 -17.29 -1.29 13.27
C VAL A 207 -18.57 -1.96 12.70
N SER A 208 -19.75 -1.31 12.83
CA SER A 208 -21.04 -2.00 12.73
C SER A 208 -21.71 -2.00 11.34
N ARG A 209 -21.08 -1.55 10.25
CA ARG A 209 -21.79 -1.44 8.94
C ARG A 209 -21.07 -2.03 7.70
N CYS A 210 -20.02 -2.83 7.87
CA CYS A 210 -19.42 -3.54 6.74
C CYS A 210 -19.61 -5.07 6.88
N PRO A 211 -20.37 -5.73 5.98
CA PRO A 211 -20.68 -7.17 6.09
C PRO A 211 -19.44 -8.08 5.97
N HIS A 212 -18.34 -7.58 5.41
CA HIS A 212 -17.05 -8.30 5.34
C HIS A 212 -16.21 -8.18 6.63
N ILE A 213 -16.46 -7.16 7.47
CA ILE A 213 -15.76 -6.95 8.76
C ILE A 213 -16.38 -7.77 9.89
N THR A 214 -17.67 -8.13 9.78
CA THR A 214 -18.39 -8.91 10.80
C THR A 214 -17.81 -10.33 10.99
N THR A 215 -17.13 -10.89 9.98
CA THR A 215 -16.50 -12.21 10.09
C THR A 215 -15.17 -12.14 10.86
N ALA A 216 -14.38 -11.07 10.67
CA ALA A 216 -13.14 -10.86 11.40
C ALA A 216 -13.40 -10.53 12.88
N ALA A 217 -14.37 -9.66 13.16
CA ALA A 217 -14.73 -9.26 14.53
C ALA A 217 -15.33 -10.41 15.37
N ARG A 218 -16.18 -11.27 14.78
CA ARG A 218 -16.73 -12.44 15.50
C ARG A 218 -15.69 -13.51 15.83
N THR A 219 -14.60 -13.59 15.07
CA THR A 219 -13.52 -14.55 15.34
C THR A 219 -12.62 -14.08 16.48
N ALA A 220 -12.47 -12.77 16.67
CA ALA A 220 -11.74 -12.19 17.80
C ALA A 220 -12.46 -12.42 19.15
N ASP A 221 -13.80 -12.35 19.18
CA ASP A 221 -14.59 -12.63 20.39
C ASP A 221 -14.58 -14.12 20.79
N MET A 222 -14.39 -15.06 19.85
CA MET A 222 -14.30 -16.49 20.17
C MET A 222 -12.94 -16.93 20.74
N ILE A 223 -11.89 -16.12 20.61
CA ILE A 223 -10.52 -16.44 21.06
C ILE A 223 -10.22 -15.88 22.46
N SER A 224 -11.08 -14.98 22.98
CA SER A 224 -10.95 -14.44 24.34
C SER A 224 -11.97 -15.09 25.27
N PRO A 225 -11.67 -16.30 25.79
CA PRO A 225 -11.42 -16.34 27.23
C PRO A 225 -10.39 -17.41 27.59
N ARG A 226 -9.11 -17.05 27.68
CA ARG A 226 -8.11 -17.88 28.39
C ARG A 226 -6.85 -17.17 28.87
N ILE A 227 -6.90 -15.86 29.07
CA ILE A 227 -5.80 -15.11 29.71
C ILE A 227 -6.37 -14.22 30.82
N ASN A 228 -7.03 -14.82 31.83
CA ASN A 228 -7.05 -14.23 33.17
C ASN A 228 -7.54 -15.21 34.26
N ARG A 229 -6.86 -16.35 34.47
CA ARG A 229 -6.97 -17.12 35.73
C ARG A 229 -5.71 -17.93 35.98
N SER A 230 -4.68 -17.29 36.53
CA SER A 230 -3.69 -17.96 37.40
C SER A 230 -2.65 -16.93 37.87
N ARG A 231 -2.95 -16.22 38.96
CA ARG A 231 -1.95 -15.69 39.91
C ARG A 231 -2.64 -15.33 41.21
N THR A 232 -3.01 -16.39 41.94
CA THR A 232 -3.03 -16.38 43.40
C THR A 232 -2.45 -17.74 43.78
N ILE A 233 -1.21 -17.73 44.27
CA ILE A 233 -0.60 -18.88 44.95
C ILE A 233 -0.33 -18.37 46.37
N PRO A 234 -0.65 -19.20 47.39
CA PRO A 234 -0.74 -18.82 48.81
C PRO A 234 0.57 -18.33 49.43
#